data_AF-A0A077R874-F1
#
_entry.id   AF-A0A077R874-F1
#
_cell.length_a   1.000
_cell.length_b   1.000
_cell.length_c   1.000
_cell.angle_alpha   90.00
_cell.angle_beta   90.00
_cell.angle_gamma   90.00
#
_symmetry.space_group_name_H-M   'P 1'
#
loop_
_entity.id
_entity.type
_entity.pdbx_description
1 polymer ?
#
loop_
_entity_poly.entity_id
_entity_poly.type
_entity_poly.pdbx_seq_one_letter_code
_entity_poly.pdbx_strand_id
1 'polypeptide(L)'
;MDYANPQGSPSSANSNPLKRQRGPELDRQRKDNHKEVERRRRSAINEGITQLSHIVPGCDAKNTNKGAIIHAAVRYIQDLKHNEASNIEKWTLEKLLMDQAMGDLTSQLDEARVEVDRLRTELNQRFAETESGDLAQPLDQNQQQVGTTSLTK
;
A
#
# COMPACT_ATOMS: atom_id res chain seq x y z
N MET A 1 -53.53 20.63 51.02
CA MET A 1 -52.35 20.10 51.73
C MET A 1 -51.33 21.22 51.77
N ASP A 2 -51.36 21.96 52.88
CA ASP A 2 -50.32 22.89 53.25
C ASP A 2 -49.11 22.11 53.74
N TYR A 3 -47.91 22.37 53.18
CA TYR A 3 -46.69 22.20 53.96
C TYR A 3 -45.75 23.38 53.73
N ALA A 4 -45.56 24.07 54.86
CA ALA A 4 -44.78 25.26 55.08
C ALA A 4 -43.31 25.14 54.67
N ASN A 5 -42.82 26.25 54.12
CA ASN A 5 -41.42 26.64 54.05
C ASN A 5 -40.90 27.01 55.46
N PRO A 6 -39.83 26.38 55.99
CA PRO A 6 -39.14 26.89 57.17
C PRO A 6 -37.98 27.79 56.71
N GLN A 7 -38.10 29.07 57.05
CA GLN A 7 -36.99 30.03 57.03
C GLN A 7 -35.78 29.54 57.84
N GLY A 8 -34.58 29.98 57.42
CA GLY A 8 -33.64 30.54 58.40
C GLY A 8 -32.15 30.29 58.16
N SER A 9 -31.55 31.09 57.26
CA SER A 9 -30.23 31.75 57.40
C SER A 9 -28.94 30.90 57.59
N PRO A 10 -27.71 31.46 57.41
CA PRO A 10 -27.35 32.83 57.03
C PRO A 10 -26.41 32.91 55.81
N SER A 11 -26.31 34.12 55.26
CA SER A 11 -25.09 34.72 54.72
C SER A 11 -24.06 33.77 54.14
N SER A 12 -24.04 33.65 52.80
CA SER A 12 -22.80 33.30 52.10
C SER A 12 -21.84 34.46 52.30
N ALA A 13 -21.19 34.43 53.45
CA ALA A 13 -20.10 35.32 53.82
C ALA A 13 -19.10 35.22 52.69
N ASN A 14 -18.92 36.36 52.03
CA ASN A 14 -17.84 36.70 51.13
C ASN A 14 -16.55 36.00 51.58
N SER A 15 -16.28 34.81 51.03
CA SER A 15 -15.06 34.07 51.31
C SER A 15 -13.96 34.68 50.46
N ASN A 16 -13.69 35.97 50.69
CA ASN A 16 -12.36 36.50 50.52
C ASN A 16 -11.49 35.62 51.43
N PRO A 17 -10.69 34.69 50.88
CA PRO A 17 -9.80 33.93 51.72
C PRO A 17 -8.86 34.99 52.25
N LEU A 18 -8.94 35.23 53.56
CA LEU A 18 -8.04 36.05 54.34
C LEU A 18 -6.69 36.07 53.63
N LYS A 19 -6.36 37.24 53.08
CA LYS A 19 -5.02 37.59 52.65
C LYS A 19 -4.17 37.60 53.93
N ARG A 20 -3.97 36.41 54.51
CA ARG A 20 -2.84 36.07 55.35
C ARG A 20 -1.71 36.68 54.58
N GLN A 21 -1.09 37.68 55.19
CA GLN A 21 0.05 38.40 54.65
C GLN A 21 1.14 37.36 54.39
N ARG A 22 1.02 36.66 53.26
CA ARG A 22 2.07 35.80 52.73
C ARG A 22 3.20 36.79 52.53
N GLY A 23 4.27 36.59 53.28
CA GLY A 23 5.38 37.53 53.27
C GLY A 23 5.81 37.83 51.83
N PRO A 24 6.40 39.02 51.58
CA PRO A 24 6.80 39.46 50.24
C PRO A 24 7.62 38.41 49.46
N GLU A 25 8.28 37.51 50.18
CA GLU A 25 9.02 36.38 49.65
C GLU A 25 8.17 35.31 48.94
N LEU A 26 7.00 34.96 49.49
CA LEU A 26 6.11 33.97 48.86
C LEU A 26 5.47 34.51 47.59
N ASP A 27 5.17 35.81 47.55
CA ASP A 27 4.66 36.48 46.36
C ASP A 27 5.73 36.64 45.28
N ARG A 28 7.00 36.84 45.66
CA ARG A 28 8.16 36.77 44.75
C ARG A 28 8.34 35.36 44.19
N GLN A 29 8.39 34.35 45.06
CA GLN A 29 8.54 32.94 44.65
C GLN A 29 7.45 32.51 43.65
N ARG A 30 6.20 32.93 43.87
CA ARG A 30 5.09 32.67 42.94
C ARG A 30 5.29 33.35 41.59
N LYS A 31 5.70 34.63 41.58
CA LYS A 31 5.98 35.38 40.35
C LYS A 31 7.13 34.75 39.56
N ASP A 32 8.20 34.36 40.25
CA ASP A 32 9.37 33.78 39.59
C ASP A 32 9.10 32.35 39.10
N ASN A 33 8.32 31.56 39.84
CA ASN A 33 7.83 30.28 39.34
C ASN A 33 6.96 30.46 38.09
N HIS A 34 6.05 31.44 38.08
CA HIS A 34 5.22 31.71 36.92
C HIS A 34 6.04 32.14 35.69
N LYS A 35 7.06 32.99 35.87
CA LYS A 35 8.01 33.36 34.80
C LYS A 35 8.77 32.15 34.27
N GLU A 36 9.23 31.28 35.15
CA GLU A 36 9.98 30.07 34.77
C GLU A 36 9.11 29.11 33.97
N VAL A 37 7.85 28.91 34.38
CA VAL A 37 6.88 28.10 33.63
C VAL A 37 6.66 28.67 32.21
N GLU A 38 6.44 29.98 32.10
CA GLU A 38 6.24 30.62 30.80
C GLU A 38 7.51 30.61 29.94
N ARG A 39 8.70 30.76 30.54
CA ARG A 39 9.98 30.63 29.84
C ARG A 39 10.14 29.24 29.25
N ARG A 40 9.85 28.18 30.02
CA ARG A 40 9.90 26.79 29.54
C ARG A 40 8.91 26.55 28.41
N ARG A 41 7.68 27.05 28.53
CA ARG A 41 6.68 26.98 27.45
C ARG A 41 7.18 27.63 26.17
N ARG A 42 7.77 28.83 26.25
CA ARG A 42 8.35 29.52 25.09
C ARG A 42 9.52 28.77 24.48
N SER A 43 10.41 28.22 25.30
CA SER A 43 11.53 27.40 24.84
C SER A 43 11.03 26.17 24.07
N ALA A 44 10.04 25.45 24.59
CA ALA A 44 9.46 24.28 23.92
C ALA A 44 8.81 24.63 22.57
N ILE A 45 8.08 25.74 22.49
CA ILE A 45 7.49 26.22 21.22
C ILE A 45 8.59 26.56 20.21
N ASN A 46 9.63 27.27 20.64
CA ASN A 46 10.74 27.65 19.76
C ASN A 46 11.50 26.44 19.25
N GLU A 47 11.70 25.44 20.10
CA GLU A 47 12.30 24.17 19.72
C GLU A 47 11.46 23.45 18.67
N GLY A 48 10.14 23.35 18.87
CA GLY A 48 9.23 22.75 17.90
C GLY A 48 9.28 23.46 16.53
N ILE A 49 9.28 24.79 16.51
CA ILE A 49 9.39 25.57 15.25
C ILE A 49 10.77 25.36 14.59
N THR A 50 11.82 25.25 15.39
CA THR A 50 13.17 24.96 14.89
C THR A 50 13.21 23.57 14.25
N GLN A 51 12.62 22.55 14.88
CA GLN A 51 12.53 21.21 14.30
C GLN A 51 11.73 21.21 12.99
N LEU A 52 10.60 21.92 12.93
CA LEU A 52 9.83 22.08 11.69
C LEU A 52 10.68 22.63 10.54
N SER A 53 11.55 23.62 10.81
CA SER A 53 12.39 24.19 9.76
C SER A 53 13.39 23.21 9.13
N HIS A 54 13.76 22.12 9.83
CA HIS A 54 14.69 21.13 9.30
C HIS A 54 14.01 20.09 8.39
N ILE A 55 12.71 19.84 8.59
CA ILE A 55 11.97 18.82 7.84
C ILE A 55 11.13 19.39 6.70
N VAL A 56 10.76 20.67 6.80
CA VAL A 56 9.97 21.36 5.77
C VAL A 56 10.91 21.89 4.68
N PRO A 57 10.70 21.50 3.41
CA PRO A 57 11.56 21.95 2.32
C PRO A 57 11.53 23.47 2.17
N GLY A 58 12.70 24.06 1.90
CA GLY A 58 12.83 25.51 1.68
C GLY A 58 12.76 26.37 2.94
N CYS A 59 12.74 25.76 4.13
CA CYS A 59 12.85 26.47 5.40
C CYS A 59 14.25 26.34 6.00
N ASP A 60 14.74 27.41 6.63
CA ASP A 60 15.96 27.41 7.45
C ASP A 60 15.67 28.18 8.74
N ALA A 61 15.96 27.58 9.90
CA ALA A 61 15.79 28.20 11.22
C ALA A 61 16.44 29.59 11.35
N LYS A 62 17.56 29.82 10.62
CA LYS A 62 18.32 31.08 10.72
C LYS A 62 17.80 32.18 9.80
N ASN A 63 17.17 31.81 8.69
CA ASN A 63 16.83 32.73 7.60
C ASN A 63 15.32 32.85 7.34
N THR A 64 14.51 31.94 7.89
CA THR A 64 13.05 31.94 7.71
C THR A 64 12.35 32.36 9.00
N ASN A 65 11.39 33.28 8.86
CA ASN A 65 10.61 33.71 10.02
C ASN A 65 9.68 32.59 10.53
N LYS A 66 9.35 32.61 11.83
CA LYS A 66 8.54 31.55 12.47
C LYS A 66 7.17 31.35 11.84
N GLY A 67 6.52 32.44 11.40
CA GLY A 67 5.21 32.37 10.75
C GLY A 67 5.27 31.67 9.39
N ALA A 68 6.28 32.00 8.58
CA ALA A 68 6.52 31.39 7.28
C ALA A 68 6.87 29.90 7.41
N ILE A 69 7.66 29.51 8.41
CA ILE A 69 7.93 28.09 8.71
C ILE A 69 6.62 27.35 9.00
N ILE A 70 5.72 27.93 9.81
CA ILE A 70 4.42 27.30 10.13
C ILE A 70 3.54 27.18 8.89
N HIS A 71 3.43 28.24 8.08
CA HIS A 71 2.65 28.21 6.84
C HIS A 71 3.20 27.20 5.83
N ALA A 72 4.53 27.15 5.66
CA ALA A 72 5.19 26.17 4.82
C ALA A 72 4.97 24.74 5.31
N ALA A 73 5.01 24.52 6.64
CA ALA A 73 4.71 23.22 7.24
C ALA A 73 3.27 22.77 6.94
N VAL A 74 2.29 23.66 7.09
CA VAL A 74 0.88 23.36 6.77
C VAL A 74 0.73 22.96 5.30
N ARG A 75 1.30 23.75 4.39
CA ARG A 75 1.28 23.43 2.96
C ARG A 75 1.96 22.09 2.68
N TYR A 76 3.13 21.86 3.25
CA TYR A 76 3.87 20.62 3.02
C TYR A 76 3.09 19.39 3.49
N ILE A 77 2.39 19.46 4.62
CA ILE A 77 1.51 18.38 5.08
C ILE A 77 0.35 18.13 4.10
N GLN A 78 -0.24 19.20 3.56
CA GLN A 78 -1.31 19.07 2.55
C GLN A 78 -0.78 18.42 1.26
N ASP A 79 0.38 18.86 0.79
CA ASP A 79 1.05 18.31 -0.39
C ASP A 79 1.41 16.83 -0.18
N LEU A 80 1.94 16.45 0.99
CA LEU A 80 2.23 15.06 1.34
C LEU A 80 0.96 14.20 1.31
N LYS A 81 -0.14 14.67 1.89
CA LYS A 81 -1.42 13.95 1.88
C LYS A 81 -1.99 13.79 0.47
N HIS A 82 -1.87 14.82 -0.37
CA HIS A 82 -2.30 14.74 -1.76
C HIS A 82 -1.43 13.78 -2.56
N ASN A 83 -0.11 13.84 -2.37
CA ASN A 83 0.85 12.94 -3.01
C ASN A 83 0.66 11.49 -2.58
N GLU A 84 0.36 11.23 -1.30
CA GLU A 84 0.03 9.90 -0.80
C GLU A 84 -1.20 9.32 -1.52
N ALA A 85 -2.28 10.10 -1.64
CA ALA A 85 -3.47 9.68 -2.38
C ALA A 85 -3.17 9.39 -3.87
N SER A 86 -2.46 10.30 -4.53
CA SER A 86 -2.07 10.13 -5.94
C SER A 86 -1.17 8.91 -6.16
N ASN A 87 -0.24 8.65 -5.23
CA ASN A 87 0.63 7.48 -5.30
C ASN A 87 -0.16 6.18 -5.12
N ILE A 88 -1.15 6.16 -4.23
CA ILE A 88 -2.04 5.00 -4.04
C ILE A 88 -2.84 4.74 -5.32
N GLU A 89 -3.41 5.78 -5.94
CA GLU A 89 -4.14 5.65 -7.21
C GLU A 89 -3.25 5.12 -8.34
N LYS A 90 -2.05 5.71 -8.50
CA LYS A 90 -1.07 5.29 -9.50
C LYS A 90 -0.64 3.83 -9.29
N TRP A 91 -0.27 3.47 -8.06
CA TRP A 91 0.14 2.11 -7.74
C TRP A 91 -0.99 1.10 -7.98
N THR A 92 -2.23 1.48 -7.64
CA THR A 92 -3.40 0.62 -7.87
C THR A 92 -3.63 0.38 -9.35
N LEU A 93 -3.53 1.42 -10.18
CA LEU A 93 -3.65 1.29 -11.63
C LEU A 93 -2.53 0.44 -12.22
N GLU A 94 -1.27 0.72 -11.87
CA GLU A 94 -0.11 -0.05 -12.33
C GLU A 94 -0.23 -1.53 -11.94
N LYS A 95 -0.67 -1.82 -10.72
CA LYS A 95 -0.93 -3.19 -10.27
C LYS A 95 -2.00 -3.88 -11.12
N LEU A 96 -3.14 -3.23 -11.35
CA LEU A 96 -4.22 -3.81 -12.16
C LEU A 96 -3.77 -4.11 -13.59
N LEU A 97 -3.00 -3.20 -14.20
CA LEU A 97 -2.45 -3.40 -15.54
C LEU A 97 -1.44 -4.55 -15.59
N MET A 98 -0.59 -4.65 -14.57
CA MET A 98 0.36 -5.76 -14.45
C MET A 98 -0.38 -7.09 -14.23
N ASP A 99 -1.39 -7.13 -13.36
CA ASP A 99 -2.20 -8.33 -13.10
C ASP A 99 -2.91 -8.80 -14.39
N GLN A 100 -3.46 -7.86 -15.18
CA GLN A 100 -4.04 -8.18 -16.48
C GLN A 100 -3.01 -8.75 -17.46
N ALA A 101 -1.85 -8.08 -17.61
CA ALA A 101 -0.80 -8.54 -18.51
C ALA A 101 -0.23 -9.92 -18.11
N MET A 102 -0.08 -10.17 -16.80
CA MET A 102 0.31 -11.48 -16.27
C MET A 102 -0.75 -12.55 -16.59
N GLY A 103 -2.03 -12.21 -16.49
CA GLY A 103 -3.14 -13.10 -16.87
C GLY A 103 -3.08 -13.47 -18.35
N ASP A 104 -2.94 -12.47 -19.22
CA ASP A 104 -2.88 -12.68 -20.68
C ASP A 104 -1.66 -13.52 -21.10
N LEU A 105 -0.49 -13.27 -20.48
CA LEU A 105 0.71 -14.07 -20.72
C LEU A 105 0.55 -15.52 -20.22
N THR A 106 -0.13 -15.71 -19.08
CA THR A 106 -0.41 -17.05 -18.56
C THR A 106 -1.32 -17.82 -19.50
N SER A 107 -2.39 -17.19 -20.02
CA SER A 107 -3.29 -17.81 -21.00
C SER A 107 -2.55 -18.24 -22.26
N GLN A 108 -1.73 -17.34 -22.83
CA GLN A 108 -0.92 -17.65 -24.03
C GLN A 108 0.04 -18.81 -23.79
N LEU A 109 0.64 -18.88 -22.61
CA LEU A 109 1.57 -19.94 -22.23
C LEU A 109 0.84 -21.28 -22.09
N ASP A 110 -0.36 -21.30 -21.51
CA ASP A 110 -1.17 -22.51 -21.40
C ASP A 110 -1.68 -22.98 -22.77
N GLU A 111 -2.13 -22.07 -23.63
CA GLU A 111 -2.51 -22.37 -25.02
C GLU A 111 -1.35 -22.99 -25.81
N ALA A 112 -0.14 -22.40 -25.70
CA ALA A 112 1.04 -22.92 -26.36
C ALA A 112 1.42 -24.31 -25.83
N ARG A 113 1.29 -24.56 -24.52
CA ARG A 113 1.51 -25.90 -23.93
C ARG A 113 0.54 -26.92 -24.48
N VAL A 114 -0.75 -26.58 -24.54
CA VAL A 114 -1.79 -27.47 -25.10
C VAL A 114 -1.49 -27.81 -26.56
N GLU A 115 -1.09 -26.83 -27.38
CA GLU A 115 -0.76 -27.08 -28.78
C GLU A 115 0.50 -27.94 -28.93
N VAL A 116 1.54 -27.72 -28.11
CA VAL A 116 2.73 -28.56 -28.09
C VAL A 116 2.38 -30.01 -27.74
N ASP A 117 1.53 -30.23 -26.74
CA ASP A 117 1.11 -31.58 -26.35
C ASP A 117 0.26 -32.23 -27.45
N ARG A 118 -0.65 -31.48 -28.08
CA ARG A 118 -1.43 -31.95 -29.24
C ARG A 118 -0.52 -32.42 -30.38
N LEU A 119 0.44 -31.59 -30.78
CA LEU A 119 1.39 -31.92 -31.84
C LEU A 119 2.28 -33.11 -31.49
N ARG A 120 2.70 -33.24 -30.22
CA ARG A 120 3.45 -34.42 -29.74
C ARG A 120 2.63 -35.70 -29.85
N THR A 121 1.35 -35.66 -29.46
CA THR A 121 0.46 -36.82 -29.61
C THR A 121 0.25 -37.19 -31.09
N GLU A 122 0.01 -36.21 -31.95
CA GLU A 122 -0.16 -36.43 -33.39
C GLU A 122 1.10 -37.03 -34.03
N LEU A 123 2.28 -36.53 -33.66
CA LEU A 123 3.57 -37.04 -34.13
C LEU A 123 3.76 -38.51 -33.70
N ASN A 124 3.54 -38.81 -32.43
CA ASN A 124 3.63 -40.19 -31.90
C ASN A 124 2.67 -41.15 -32.61
N GLN A 125 1.44 -40.71 -32.91
CA GLN A 125 0.47 -41.51 -33.63
C GLN A 125 0.95 -41.84 -35.05
N ARG A 126 1.44 -40.85 -35.81
CA ARG A 126 1.97 -41.07 -37.16
C ARG A 126 3.20 -41.97 -37.17
N PHE A 127 4.08 -41.85 -36.17
CA PHE A 127 5.23 -42.76 -36.02
C PHE A 127 4.77 -44.20 -35.77
N ALA A 128 3.79 -44.42 -34.88
CA ALA A 128 3.25 -45.75 -34.62
C ALA A 128 2.55 -46.37 -35.84
N GLU A 129 1.81 -45.57 -36.62
CA GLU A 129 1.18 -46.01 -37.88
C GLU A 129 2.23 -46.42 -38.93
N THR A 130 3.36 -45.71 -39.00
CA THR A 130 4.46 -46.02 -39.93
C THR A 130 5.19 -47.31 -39.53
N GLU A 131 5.50 -47.50 -38.23
CA GLU A 131 6.10 -48.76 -37.74
C GLU A 131 5.18 -49.97 -37.93
N SER A 132 3.86 -49.77 -37.86
CA SER A 132 2.86 -50.83 -38.06
C SER A 132 2.70 -51.22 -39.53
N GLY A 133 2.87 -50.27 -40.46
CA GLY A 133 2.72 -50.49 -41.91
C GLY A 133 3.88 -51.27 -42.54
N ASP A 134 5.08 -51.17 -41.99
CA ASP A 134 6.30 -51.81 -42.55
C ASP A 134 6.40 -53.32 -42.25
N LEU A 135 5.54 -53.85 -41.36
CA LEU A 135 5.48 -55.29 -41.00
C LEU A 135 4.42 -56.08 -41.79
N ALA A 136 3.67 -55.44 -42.70
CA ALA A 136 2.49 -56.02 -43.35
C ALA A 136 2.64 -56.31 -44.86
N GLN A 137 3.84 -56.68 -45.34
CA GLN A 137 3.97 -57.30 -46.67
C GLN A 137 4.02 -58.84 -46.54
N PRO A 138 2.92 -59.57 -46.83
CA PRO A 138 3.00 -60.99 -47.05
C PRO A 138 3.66 -61.24 -48.42
N LEU A 139 4.77 -61.97 -48.42
CA LEU A 139 5.35 -62.55 -49.63
C LEU A 139 4.36 -63.58 -50.18
N ASP A 140 3.61 -63.21 -51.21
CA ASP A 140 2.67 -64.09 -51.89
C ASP A 140 3.44 -65.19 -52.66
N GLN A 141 3.32 -66.42 -52.18
CA GLN A 141 3.77 -67.63 -52.85
C GLN A 141 2.64 -68.18 -53.74
N ASN A 142 2.90 -68.15 -55.05
CA ASN A 142 2.61 -69.22 -56.02
C ASN A 142 1.14 -69.36 -56.53
N GLN A 143 0.95 -69.37 -57.87
CA GLN A 143 0.75 -70.60 -58.65
C GLN A 143 -0.03 -70.40 -59.99
N GLN A 144 0.69 -70.58 -61.11
CA GLN A 144 0.33 -71.40 -62.30
C GLN A 144 -0.93 -71.12 -63.14
N GLN A 145 -0.72 -70.82 -64.44
CA GLN A 145 -1.08 -71.65 -65.61
C GLN A 145 -1.37 -70.80 -66.85
N VAL A 146 -0.45 -70.83 -67.83
CA VAL A 146 -0.72 -70.64 -69.27
C VAL A 146 0.52 -71.15 -69.99
N GLY A 147 0.50 -71.99 -71.01
CA GLY A 147 -0.56 -72.69 -71.70
C GLY A 147 0.18 -73.67 -72.62
N THR A 148 -0.39 -74.85 -72.82
CA THR A 148 0.11 -75.82 -73.79
C THR A 148 0.00 -75.24 -75.20
N THR A 149 1.04 -75.40 -76.02
CA THR A 149 0.88 -75.62 -77.47
C THR A 149 2.16 -76.22 -78.04
N SER A 150 1.98 -77.39 -78.66
CA SER A 150 2.94 -78.14 -79.45
C SER A 150 3.39 -77.40 -80.71
N LEU A 151 4.58 -77.69 -81.25
CA LEU A 151 4.67 -78.24 -82.61
C LEU A 151 6.04 -78.86 -82.91
N THR A 152 5.99 -80.07 -83.47
CA THR A 152 7.10 -80.92 -83.91
C THR A 152 7.33 -80.74 -85.40
N LYS A 153 8.55 -80.36 -85.80
CA LYS A 153 9.41 -81.02 -86.81
C LYS A 153 10.64 -80.18 -87.11
#